data_AF-A0A2H5QVH1-F1
#
_entry.id   AF-A0A2H5QVH1-F1
#
_cell.length_a   1.000
_cell.length_b   1.000
_cell.length_c   1.000
_cell.angle_alpha   90.00
_cell.angle_beta   90.00
_cell.angle_gamma   90.00
#
_symmetry.space_group_name_H-M   'P 1'
#
loop_
_entity.id
_entity.type
_entity.pdbx_description
1 polymer ?
#
loop_
_entity_poly.entity_id
_entity_poly.type
_entity_poly.pdbx_seq_one_letter_code
_entity_poly.pdbx_strand_id
1 'polypeptide(L)'
;MWRLKIGDHRTKNDPYIFSTNNHVGRQIWEFDPDADSPEELAEVEGARLNYFNNRFNVKNSSNLIWQIQREEIQTNNSVVKIADHGEEITLETATGALRRAVHIFSALQSSHGHWPADNSGPLFYNTPFVIYLYITGYLNSVLSSEHRKEMLRYTYNHQNEDGG
;
A
#
# COMPACT_ATOMS: atom_id res chain seq x y z
N MET A 1 3.36 13.08 0.76
CA MET A 1 2.44 11.93 0.70
C MET A 1 2.91 10.79 1.60
N TRP A 2 2.21 9.64 1.61
CA TRP A 2 2.66 8.45 2.36
C TRP A 2 3.81 7.74 1.64
N ARG A 3 4.91 7.50 2.36
CA ARG A 3 6.09 6.79 1.88
C ARG A 3 6.33 5.53 2.71
N LEU A 4 6.66 4.43 2.03
CA LEU A 4 7.07 3.21 2.71
C LEU A 4 8.54 3.34 3.14
N LYS A 5 8.82 3.16 4.43
CA LYS A 5 10.17 3.14 4.99
C LYS A 5 10.51 1.71 5.42
N ILE A 6 11.71 1.26 5.07
CA ILE A 6 12.20 -0.09 5.35
C ILE A 6 13.32 0.00 6.39
N GLY A 7 13.27 -0.87 7.41
CA GLY A 7 14.32 -1.02 8.40
C GLY A 7 14.20 -0.09 9.61
N ASP A 8 15.37 0.27 10.16
CA ASP A 8 15.55 1.18 11.29
C ASP A 8 15.38 2.64 10.82
N HIS A 9 14.13 3.03 10.56
CA HIS A 9 13.80 4.42 10.28
C HIS A 9 13.36 5.10 11.58
N ARG A 10 14.16 6.05 12.07
CA ARG A 10 13.92 6.86 13.29
C ARG A 10 13.90 6.07 14.62
N THR A 11 14.28 4.79 14.63
CA THR A 11 14.23 3.96 15.85
C THR A 11 15.55 3.84 16.63
N LYS A 12 16.68 4.30 16.07
CA LYS A 12 18.01 4.25 16.71
C LYS A 12 18.11 4.76 18.15
N ASN A 13 17.19 5.64 18.58
CA ASN A 13 17.20 6.25 19.90
C ASN A 13 15.87 6.09 20.66
N ASP A 14 14.96 5.23 20.20
CA ASP A 14 13.68 5.01 20.90
C ASP A 14 13.85 3.91 21.97
N PRO A 15 13.75 4.24 23.27
CA PRO A 15 13.95 3.26 24.34
C PRO A 15 12.86 2.17 24.39
N TYR A 16 11.73 2.37 23.68
CA TYR A 16 10.63 1.41 23.61
C TYR A 16 10.72 0.47 22.41
N ILE A 17 11.73 0.62 21.55
CA ILE A 17 11.90 -0.18 20.35
C ILE A 17 13.15 -1.06 20.50
N PHE A 18 12.94 -2.37 20.52
CA PHE A 18 14.00 -3.38 20.61
C PHE A 18 14.04 -4.26 19.36
N SER A 19 15.22 -4.77 19.01
CA SER A 19 15.39 -5.72 17.92
C SER A 19 16.62 -6.61 18.13
N THR A 20 16.49 -7.88 17.74
CA THR A 20 17.59 -8.85 17.71
C THR A 20 18.33 -8.91 16.36
N ASN A 21 17.79 -8.27 15.32
CA ASN A 21 18.30 -8.35 13.94
C ASN A 21 18.48 -6.96 13.27
N ASN A 22 18.77 -5.92 14.05
CA ASN A 22 18.89 -4.53 13.55
C ASN A 22 17.69 -4.04 12.71
N HIS A 23 16.46 -4.44 13.07
CA HIS A 23 15.20 -4.07 12.40
C HIS A 23 15.12 -4.50 10.92
N VAL A 24 15.95 -5.46 10.49
CA VAL A 24 15.87 -6.02 9.14
C VAL A 24 14.49 -6.68 8.93
N GLY A 25 13.88 -6.43 7.79
CA GLY A 25 12.51 -6.86 7.48
C GLY A 25 11.39 -5.95 8.02
N ARG A 26 11.68 -4.95 8.85
CA ARG A 26 10.67 -4.00 9.32
C ARG A 26 10.23 -3.07 8.18
N GLN A 27 8.94 -2.75 8.15
CA GLN A 27 8.36 -1.74 7.26
C GLN A 27 7.39 -0.85 8.04
N ILE A 28 7.36 0.44 7.70
CA ILE A 28 6.36 1.39 8.22
C ILE A 28 5.95 2.35 7.11
N TRP A 29 4.69 2.81 7.15
CA TRP A 29 4.26 3.94 6.32
C TRP A 29 4.41 5.23 7.12
N GLU A 30 5.05 6.22 6.53
CA GLU A 30 5.23 7.54 7.12
C GLU A 30 4.71 8.62 6.17
N PHE A 31 4.01 9.61 6.73
CA PHE A 31 3.62 10.77 5.95
C PHE A 31 4.79 11.73 5.84
N ASP A 32 5.18 12.03 4.61
CA ASP A 32 6.25 12.96 4.27
C ASP A 32 5.64 14.20 3.59
N PRO A 33 5.67 15.39 4.22
CA PRO A 33 5.05 16.59 3.65
C PRO A 33 5.81 17.16 2.45
N ASP A 34 7.10 16.85 2.32
CA ASP A 34 8.02 17.49 1.37
C ASP A 34 8.44 16.55 0.24
N ALA A 35 7.97 15.30 0.25
CA ALA A 35 8.55 14.24 -0.55
C ALA A 35 8.30 14.30 -2.07
N ASP A 36 7.44 15.17 -2.59
CA ASP A 36 6.79 14.83 -3.86
C ASP A 36 6.80 15.94 -4.90
N SER A 37 7.04 15.54 -6.15
CA SER A 37 6.73 16.36 -7.30
C SER A 37 5.21 16.44 -7.50
N PRO A 38 4.70 17.51 -8.14
CA PRO A 38 3.28 17.62 -8.47
C PRO A 38 2.74 16.42 -9.26
N GLU A 39 3.58 15.78 -10.08
CA GLU A 39 3.22 14.61 -10.90
C GLU A 39 2.95 13.36 -10.05
N GLU A 40 3.83 13.04 -9.11
CA GLU A 40 3.62 11.88 -8.22
C GLU A 40 2.37 12.04 -7.36
N LEU A 41 2.12 13.26 -6.85
CA LEU A 41 0.91 13.57 -6.10
C LEU A 41 -0.35 13.37 -6.95
N ALA A 42 -0.32 13.83 -8.21
CA ALA A 42 -1.43 13.65 -9.13
C ALA A 42 -1.69 12.16 -9.43
N GLU A 43 -0.64 11.35 -9.56
CA GLU A 43 -0.76 9.90 -9.77
C GLU A 43 -1.39 9.20 -8.55
N VAL A 44 -0.96 9.57 -7.34
CA VAL A 44 -1.52 9.03 -6.09
C VAL A 44 -2.99 9.42 -5.91
N GLU A 45 -3.35 10.68 -6.16
CA GLU A 45 -4.76 11.12 -6.08
C GLU A 45 -5.62 10.48 -7.17
N GLY A 46 -5.08 10.30 -8.38
CA GLY A 46 -5.72 9.53 -9.45
C GLY A 46 -6.00 8.08 -9.04
N ALA A 47 -5.02 7.41 -8.43
CA ALA A 47 -5.18 6.05 -7.91
C ALA A 47 -6.24 5.97 -6.79
N ARG A 48 -6.27 6.96 -5.89
CA ARG A 48 -7.28 7.06 -4.82
C ARG A 48 -8.68 7.23 -5.38
N LEU A 49 -8.87 8.13 -6.33
CA LEU A 49 -10.15 8.36 -6.98
C LEU A 49 -10.62 7.12 -7.74
N ASN A 50 -9.73 6.48 -8.49
CA ASN A 50 -10.03 5.26 -9.22
C ASN A 50 -10.48 4.13 -8.27
N TYR A 51 -9.79 3.95 -7.14
CA TYR A 51 -10.20 2.96 -6.14
C TYR A 51 -11.57 3.31 -5.54
N PHE A 52 -11.81 4.57 -5.15
CA PHE A 52 -13.10 4.99 -4.61
C PHE A 52 -14.25 4.70 -5.59
N ASN A 53 -14.08 4.99 -6.87
CA ASN A 53 -15.09 4.74 -7.90
C ASN A 53 -15.36 3.25 -8.12
N ASN A 54 -14.36 2.38 -7.87
CA ASN A 54 -14.43 0.94 -8.11
C ASN A 54 -14.58 0.10 -6.84
N ARG A 55 -14.73 0.72 -5.66
CA ARG A 55 -14.72 0.04 -4.34
C ARG A 55 -15.76 -1.06 -4.15
N PHE A 56 -16.82 -1.06 -4.95
CA PHE A 56 -17.84 -2.11 -4.95
C PHE A 56 -17.47 -3.31 -5.83
N ASN A 57 -16.66 -3.08 -6.87
CA ASN A 57 -16.21 -4.10 -7.81
C ASN A 57 -14.88 -4.73 -7.39
N VAL A 58 -13.99 -3.94 -6.76
CA VAL A 58 -12.65 -4.36 -6.37
C VAL A 58 -12.40 -3.94 -4.92
N LYS A 59 -12.24 -4.93 -4.04
CA LYS A 59 -12.02 -4.68 -2.61
C LYS A 59 -10.56 -4.37 -2.27
N ASN A 60 -9.60 -4.97 -2.96
CA ASN A 60 -8.19 -4.80 -2.67
C ASN A 60 -7.62 -3.53 -3.32
N SER A 61 -6.73 -2.82 -2.62
CA SER A 61 -6.11 -1.55 -3.08
C SER A 61 -5.00 -1.72 -4.13
N SER A 62 -4.68 -2.96 -4.52
CA SER A 62 -3.64 -3.34 -5.47
C SER A 62 -2.24 -2.79 -5.16
N ASN A 63 -1.97 -2.32 -3.93
CA ASN A 63 -0.70 -1.70 -3.53
C ASN A 63 -0.26 -0.55 -4.46
N LEU A 64 -1.19 0.16 -5.11
CA LEU A 64 -0.84 1.14 -6.15
C LEU A 64 0.07 2.27 -5.62
N ILE A 65 -0.19 2.77 -4.41
CA ILE A 65 0.64 3.81 -3.80
C ILE A 65 2.08 3.33 -3.60
N TRP A 66 2.29 2.04 -3.30
CA TRP A 66 3.63 1.47 -3.23
C TRP A 66 4.26 1.31 -4.62
N GLN A 67 3.49 0.85 -5.61
CA GLN A 67 3.97 0.68 -6.98
C GLN A 67 4.41 2.01 -7.63
N ILE A 68 3.68 3.11 -7.38
CA ILE A 68 4.02 4.45 -7.87
C ILE A 68 5.41 4.87 -7.39
N GLN A 69 5.83 4.43 -6.21
CA GLN A 69 7.13 4.76 -5.62
C GLN A 69 8.27 3.86 -6.14
N ARG A 70 8.02 3.00 -7.14
CA ARG A 70 8.98 2.05 -7.70
C ARG A 70 9.18 2.30 -9.20
N GLU A 71 10.24 3.02 -9.53
CA GLU A 71 10.67 3.30 -10.91
C GLU A 71 10.85 2.02 -11.78
N GLU A 72 11.31 0.93 -11.16
CA GLU A 72 11.53 -0.37 -11.80
C GLU A 72 10.24 -1.03 -12.34
N ILE A 73 9.08 -0.69 -11.77
CA ILE A 73 7.78 -1.21 -12.21
C ILE A 73 7.27 -0.43 -13.42
N GLN A 74 7.46 0.89 -13.44
CA GLN A 74 7.01 1.76 -14.54
C GLN A 74 7.72 1.43 -15.86
N THR A 75 8.98 0.99 -15.81
CA THR A 75 9.82 0.68 -16.97
C THR A 75 9.54 -0.68 -17.63
N ASN A 76 8.86 -1.62 -16.95
CA ASN A 76 8.63 -3.00 -17.43
C ASN A 76 7.22 -3.24 -18.02
N ASN A 77 6.53 -2.19 -18.45
CA ASN A 77 5.15 -2.23 -18.94
C ASN A 77 4.97 -2.71 -20.39
N SER A 78 5.66 -3.77 -20.82
CA SER A 78 5.25 -4.43 -22.06
C SER A 78 3.85 -5.05 -21.85
N VAL A 79 2.87 -4.55 -22.60
CA VAL A 79 1.49 -5.04 -22.54
C VAL A 79 1.46 -6.43 -23.17
N VAL A 80 1.34 -7.46 -22.34
CA VAL A 80 1.05 -8.82 -22.82
C VAL A 80 -0.46 -8.89 -23.05
N LYS A 81 -0.90 -9.07 -24.30
CA LYS A 81 -2.31 -9.32 -24.59
C LYS A 81 -2.68 -10.67 -23.98
N ILE A 82 -3.54 -10.65 -22.97
CA ILE A 82 -4.13 -11.86 -22.41
C ILE A 82 -5.25 -12.29 -23.36
N ALA A 83 -5.35 -13.59 -23.59
CA ALA A 83 -6.37 -14.18 -24.45
C ALA A 83 -7.78 -13.86 -23.92
N ASP A 84 -8.72 -13.56 -24.82
CA ASP A 84 -10.11 -13.28 -24.45
C ASP A 84 -10.81 -14.55 -23.93
N HIS A 85 -11.95 -14.40 -23.24
CA HIS A 85 -12.70 -15.54 -22.71
C HIS A 85 -13.07 -16.54 -23.83
N GLY A 86 -12.50 -17.75 -23.76
CA GLY A 86 -12.73 -18.83 -24.72
C GLY A 86 -11.61 -19.01 -25.76
N GLU A 87 -10.61 -18.13 -25.81
CA GLU A 87 -9.41 -18.31 -26.61
C GLU A 87 -8.44 -19.33 -25.97
N GLU A 88 -7.75 -20.11 -26.79
CA GLU A 88 -6.75 -21.07 -26.32
C GLU A 88 -5.49 -20.35 -25.82
N ILE A 89 -5.09 -20.60 -24.57
CA ILE A 89 -3.86 -20.03 -24.01
C ILE A 89 -2.66 -20.77 -24.59
N THR A 90 -1.94 -20.10 -25.48
CA THR A 90 -0.69 -20.63 -26.04
C THR A 90 0.44 -20.64 -24.99
N LEU A 91 1.42 -21.52 -25.18
CA LEU A 91 2.64 -21.56 -24.36
C LEU A 91 3.39 -20.21 -24.40
N GLU A 92 3.38 -19.53 -25.54
CA GLU A 92 4.02 -18.21 -25.69
C GLU A 92 3.33 -17.15 -24.84
N THR A 93 1.99 -17.09 -24.90
CA THR A 93 1.17 -16.18 -24.08
C THR A 93 1.40 -16.43 -22.59
N ALA A 94 1.34 -17.69 -22.16
CA ALA A 94 1.59 -18.07 -20.77
C ALA A 94 3.01 -17.70 -20.32
N THR A 95 4.02 -17.96 -21.17
CA THR A 95 5.43 -17.64 -20.88
C THR A 95 5.64 -16.13 -20.78
N GLY A 96 5.04 -15.34 -21.68
CA GLY A 96 5.10 -13.89 -21.66
C GLY A 96 4.46 -13.31 -20.39
N ALA A 97 3.28 -13.79 -20.03
CA ALA A 97 2.58 -13.37 -18.82
C ALA A 97 3.37 -13.71 -17.55
N LEU A 98 3.92 -14.92 -17.45
CA LEU A 98 4.76 -15.33 -16.31
C LEU A 98 6.01 -14.47 -16.20
N ARG A 99 6.72 -14.23 -17.31
CA ARG A 99 7.92 -13.38 -17.32
C ARG A 99 7.61 -11.98 -16.81
N ARG A 100 6.50 -11.38 -17.27
CA ARG A 100 6.04 -10.07 -16.77
C ARG A 100 5.72 -10.11 -15.28
N ALA A 101 5.00 -11.13 -14.81
CA ALA A 101 4.67 -11.30 -13.41
C ALA A 101 5.92 -11.41 -12.53
N VAL A 102 6.92 -12.19 -12.96
CA VAL A 102 8.21 -12.31 -12.25
C VAL A 102 8.95 -10.97 -12.22
N HIS A 103 8.99 -10.22 -13.32
CA HIS A 103 9.63 -8.89 -13.32
C HIS A 103 8.96 -7.92 -12.35
N ILE A 104 7.63 -7.84 -12.36
CA ILE A 104 6.87 -6.98 -11.43
C ILE A 104 7.10 -7.42 -9.99
N PHE A 105 7.02 -8.73 -9.73
CA PHE A 105 7.20 -9.24 -8.37
C PHE A 105 8.61 -8.97 -7.87
N SER A 106 9.65 -9.21 -8.68
CA SER A 106 11.04 -8.87 -8.33
C SER A 106 11.21 -7.37 -8.05
N ALA A 107 10.61 -6.50 -8.88
CA ALA A 107 10.63 -5.06 -8.70
C ALA A 107 9.82 -4.56 -7.48
N LEU A 108 9.07 -5.43 -6.79
CA LEU A 108 8.41 -5.11 -5.52
C LEU A 108 9.25 -5.50 -4.30
N GLN A 109 10.33 -6.28 -4.48
CA GLN A 109 11.20 -6.68 -3.38
C GLN A 109 11.87 -5.45 -2.75
N SER A 110 11.89 -5.39 -1.42
CA SER A 110 12.59 -4.34 -0.69
C SER A 110 14.11 -4.54 -0.70
N SER A 111 14.85 -3.50 -0.31
CA SER A 111 16.30 -3.58 -0.08
C SER A 111 16.70 -4.59 1.01
N HIS A 112 15.76 -5.00 1.86
CA HIS A 112 15.95 -6.03 2.88
C HIS A 112 15.57 -7.44 2.41
N GLY A 113 15.22 -7.61 1.13
CA GLY A 113 14.91 -8.91 0.51
C GLY A 113 13.50 -9.47 0.77
N HIS A 114 12.70 -8.82 1.62
CA HIS A 114 11.28 -9.16 1.80
C HIS A 114 10.39 -8.37 0.84
N TRP A 115 9.15 -8.83 0.65
CA TRP A 115 8.13 -8.11 -0.11
C TRP A 115 7.22 -7.35 0.83
N PRO A 116 7.21 -6.02 0.77
CA PRO A 116 6.27 -5.27 1.55
C PRO A 116 4.84 -5.57 1.15
N ALA A 117 4.04 -5.93 2.14
CA ALA A 117 2.64 -6.28 1.94
C ALA A 117 1.78 -5.60 3.01
N ASP A 118 0.57 -5.25 2.60
CA ASP A 118 -0.52 -4.97 3.51
C ASP A 118 -1.20 -6.29 3.91
N ASN A 119 -1.37 -6.50 5.21
CA ASN A 119 -2.11 -7.64 5.75
C ASN A 119 -3.42 -7.15 6.37
N SER A 120 -4.28 -6.65 5.50
CA SER A 120 -5.60 -6.13 5.83
C SER A 120 -6.71 -7.17 5.62
N GLY A 121 -7.94 -6.81 5.96
CA GLY A 121 -9.13 -7.61 5.69
C GLY A 121 -10.17 -7.45 6.79
N PRO A 122 -9.84 -7.77 8.05
CA PRO A 122 -10.74 -7.53 9.16
C PRO A 122 -11.00 -6.04 9.41
N LEU A 123 -12.25 -5.59 9.25
CA LEU A 123 -12.65 -4.19 9.44
C LEU A 123 -12.79 -3.76 10.91
N PHE A 124 -12.40 -4.61 11.85
CA PHE A 124 -12.53 -4.37 13.29
C PHE A 124 -11.22 -3.98 14.00
N TYR A 125 -10.12 -3.72 13.28
CA TYR A 125 -8.88 -3.26 13.93
C TYR A 125 -8.92 -1.76 14.26
N ASN A 126 -9.41 -0.92 13.32
CA ASN A 126 -9.35 0.53 13.46
C ASN A 126 -10.25 1.06 14.58
N THR A 127 -11.49 0.57 14.67
CA THR A 127 -12.48 1.04 15.65
C THR A 127 -12.02 0.91 17.11
N PRO A 128 -11.63 -0.27 17.62
CA PRO A 128 -11.16 -0.40 18.99
C PRO A 128 -9.86 0.37 19.23
N PHE A 129 -8.99 0.49 18.22
CA PHE A 129 -7.76 1.28 18.35
C PHE A 129 -8.05 2.77 18.56
N VAL A 130 -8.99 3.34 17.79
CA VAL A 130 -9.43 4.74 17.97
C VAL A 130 -10.08 4.94 19.34
N ILE A 131 -10.96 4.03 19.77
CA ILE A 131 -11.61 4.10 21.09
C ILE A 131 -10.56 4.08 22.21
N TYR A 132 -9.60 3.16 22.14
CA TYR A 132 -8.52 3.05 23.12
C TYR A 132 -7.69 4.34 23.21
N LEU A 133 -7.25 4.89 22.07
CA LEU A 133 -6.47 6.12 22.03
C LEU A 133 -7.27 7.34 22.51
N TYR A 134 -8.58 7.36 22.26
CA TYR A 134 -9.47 8.40 22.78
C TYR A 134 -9.59 8.33 24.31
N ILE A 135 -9.90 7.16 24.87
CA ILE A 135 -10.07 6.96 26.32
C ILE A 135 -8.77 7.29 27.08
N THR A 136 -7.63 6.94 26.51
CA THR A 136 -6.31 7.17 27.13
C THR A 136 -5.76 8.58 26.90
N GLY A 137 -6.42 9.42 26.09
CA GLY A 137 -6.00 10.79 25.81
C GLY A 137 -4.85 10.93 24.80
N TYR A 138 -4.44 9.85 24.12
CA TYR A 138 -3.32 9.82 23.18
C TYR A 138 -3.73 9.92 21.70
N LEU A 139 -5.01 10.13 21.41
CA LEU A 139 -5.54 10.16 20.03
C LEU A 139 -4.74 11.09 19.11
N ASN A 140 -4.53 12.34 19.52
CA ASN A 140 -3.86 13.33 18.68
C ASN A 140 -2.33 13.25 18.71
N SER A 141 -1.74 12.58 19.70
CA SER A 141 -0.30 12.38 19.78
C SER A 141 0.15 11.18 18.93
N VAL A 142 -0.69 10.15 18.83
CA VAL A 142 -0.40 8.93 18.04
C VAL A 142 -0.90 9.10 16.60
N LEU A 143 -2.11 9.64 16.41
CA LEU A 143 -2.70 9.82 15.08
C LEU A 143 -2.64 11.28 14.65
N SER A 144 -1.71 11.59 13.74
CA SER A 144 -1.63 12.90 13.08
C SER A 144 -2.93 13.22 12.30
N SER A 145 -3.04 14.46 11.78
CA SER A 145 -4.14 14.81 10.86
C SER A 145 -4.20 13.89 9.64
N GLU A 146 -3.03 13.50 9.12
CA GLU A 146 -2.94 12.66 7.92
C GLU A 146 -3.35 11.22 8.21
N HIS A 147 -2.96 10.66 9.37
CA HIS A 147 -3.47 9.34 9.78
C HIS A 147 -5.00 9.34 9.86
N ARG A 148 -5.60 10.36 10.47
CA ARG A 148 -7.05 10.47 10.61
C ARG A 148 -7.75 10.59 9.26
N LYS A 149 -7.18 11.36 8.31
CA LYS A 149 -7.69 11.44 6.93
C LYS A 149 -7.68 10.08 6.24
N GLU A 150 -6.59 9.30 6.35
CA GLU A 150 -6.53 7.97 5.75
C GLU A 150 -7.46 6.96 6.42
N MET A 151 -7.59 7.01 7.76
CA MET A 151 -8.52 6.13 8.46
C MET A 151 -9.97 6.40 8.06
N LEU A 152 -10.36 7.68 7.93
CA LEU A 152 -11.67 8.04 7.40
C LEU A 152 -11.84 7.57 5.95
N ARG A 153 -10.84 7.80 5.10
CA ARG A 153 -10.86 7.31 3.70
C ARG A 153 -11.04 5.79 3.65
N TYR A 154 -10.31 5.06 4.48
CA TYR A 154 -10.44 3.61 4.60
C TYR A 154 -11.87 3.21 4.98
N THR A 155 -12.46 3.84 5.98
CA THR A 155 -13.86 3.58 6.38
C THR A 155 -14.84 3.84 5.23
N TYR A 156 -14.76 4.99 4.57
CA TYR A 156 -15.67 5.31 3.46
C TYR A 156 -15.48 4.40 2.24
N ASN A 157 -14.24 3.95 2.00
CA ASN A 157 -13.97 3.00 0.94
C ASN A 157 -14.57 1.61 1.19
N HIS A 158 -14.72 1.22 2.45
CA HIS A 158 -15.22 -0.09 2.83
C HIS A 158 -16.70 -0.08 3.23
N GLN A 159 -17.32 1.10 3.28
CA GLN A 159 -18.76 1.24 3.49
C GLN A 159 -19.52 0.55 2.36
N ASN A 160 -20.51 -0.27 2.72
CA ASN A 160 -21.39 -0.95 1.79
C ASN A 160 -22.38 0.05 1.15
N GLU A 161 -23.03 -0.35 0.06
CA GLU A 161 -24.02 0.49 -0.64
C GLU A 161 -25.23 0.84 0.23
N ASP A 162 -25.57 -0.03 1.19
CA ASP A 162 -26.63 0.18 2.18
C ASP A 162 -26.21 1.05 3.38
N GLY A 163 -24.96 1.49 3.40
CA GLY A 163 -24.39 2.36 4.43
C GLY A 163 -23.75 1.63 5.62
N GLY A 164 -23.77 0.29 5.64
CA GLY A 164 -23.07 -0.53 6.64
C GLY A 164 -21.56 -0.59 6.48
#